data_AF-A0A0L0LAA7-F1
#
_entry.id   AF-A0A0L0LAA7-F1
#
_cell.length_a   1.000
_cell.length_b   1.000
_cell.length_c   1.000
_cell.angle_alpha   90.00
_cell.angle_beta   90.00
_cell.angle_gamma   90.00
#
_symmetry.space_group_name_H-M   'P 1'
#
loop_
_entity.id
_entity.type
_entity.pdbx_description
1 polymer ?
#
loop_
_entity_poly.entity_id
_entity_poly.type
_entity_poly.pdbx_seq_one_letter_code
_entity_poly.pdbx_strand_id
1 'polypeptide(L)'
;MSSNDRPPEKIDAIVVISYGSTKTRLTRASSEVALKAASLAKEHPESTLYWGFFGKSTFQTTEKFLKDRLFRGLKHICVGSVTSTTDECEAISKYLPNTTQNIVVVVEGCHSRRCMKVWRYFHQNSYVYASSINPIDGSDPGNPMWTQRHWIIWLPVNIILIPLYWGNGPRRMAKVNFSQPTW
;
A
#
# COMPACT_ATOMS: atom_id res chain seq x y z
N MET A 1 4.22 -12.17 -10.52
CA MET A 1 3.01 -11.57 -11.13
C MET A 1 2.93 -12.11 -12.54
N SER A 2 1.74 -12.43 -13.07
CA SER A 2 1.66 -12.80 -14.49
C SER A 2 2.15 -11.61 -15.31
N SER A 3 2.95 -11.84 -16.33
CA SER A 3 3.56 -10.81 -17.19
C SER A 3 2.54 -10.03 -18.03
N ASN A 4 1.23 -10.23 -17.82
CA ASN A 4 0.15 -9.70 -18.66
C ASN A 4 -0.80 -8.73 -17.94
N ASP A 5 -0.62 -8.42 -16.66
CA ASP A 5 -1.46 -7.40 -16.00
C ASP A 5 -1.00 -6.02 -16.51
N ARG A 6 -1.69 -5.49 -17.52
CA ARG A 6 -1.50 -4.10 -17.98
C ARG A 6 -2.23 -3.15 -17.02
N PRO A 7 -1.71 -1.93 -16.80
CA PRO A 7 -2.46 -0.90 -16.09
C PRO A 7 -3.79 -0.64 -16.83
N PRO A 8 -4.90 -0.41 -16.10
CA PRO A 8 -6.18 -0.12 -16.73
C PRO A 8 -6.12 1.23 -17.43
N GLU A 9 -6.77 1.36 -18.59
CA GLU A 9 -6.80 2.62 -19.37
C GLU A 9 -7.53 3.75 -18.62
N LYS A 10 -8.50 3.38 -17.79
CA LYS A 10 -9.24 4.29 -16.90
C LYS A 10 -8.94 3.94 -15.45
N ILE A 11 -8.68 4.94 -14.62
CA ILE A 11 -8.44 4.76 -13.19
C ILE A 11 -9.49 5.54 -12.40
N ASP A 12 -10.28 4.84 -11.57
CA ASP A 12 -11.25 5.50 -10.71
C ASP A 12 -10.60 5.91 -9.36
N ALA A 13 -9.72 5.05 -8.84
CA ALA A 13 -9.04 5.25 -7.57
C ALA A 13 -7.55 4.92 -7.64
N ILE A 14 -6.72 5.82 -7.10
CA ILE A 14 -5.29 5.61 -6.88
C ILE A 14 -5.07 5.48 -5.37
N VAL A 15 -4.44 4.41 -4.93
CA VAL A 15 -4.23 4.09 -3.52
C VAL A 15 -2.74 4.15 -3.21
N VAL A 16 -2.36 4.95 -2.23
CA VAL A 16 -0.97 5.14 -1.82
C VAL A 16 -0.71 4.38 -0.52
N ILE A 17 0.08 3.31 -0.59
CA ILE A 17 0.43 2.53 0.60
C ILE A 17 1.40 3.30 1.49
N SER A 18 1.15 3.31 2.81
CA SER A 18 1.92 4.07 3.78
C SER A 18 3.18 3.34 4.29
N TYR A 19 4.32 4.06 4.33
CA TYR A 19 5.61 3.53 4.79
C TYR A 19 6.27 4.41 5.88
N GLY A 20 5.57 5.43 6.39
CA GLY A 20 6.08 6.27 7.46
C GLY A 20 6.99 7.42 7.02
N SER A 21 7.55 8.07 8.03
CA SER A 21 8.40 9.25 7.92
C SER A 21 9.47 9.23 9.01
N THR A 22 10.53 10.00 8.80
CA THR A 22 11.44 10.44 9.85
C THR A 22 11.01 11.81 10.36
N LYS A 23 11.77 12.40 11.29
CA LYS A 23 11.47 13.73 11.85
C LYS A 23 11.28 14.82 10.79
N THR A 24 12.04 14.75 9.70
CA THR A 24 12.13 15.85 8.71
C THR A 24 11.74 15.47 7.29
N ARG A 25 11.59 14.18 6.97
CA ARG A 25 11.30 13.71 5.62
C ARG A 25 10.44 12.46 5.61
N LEU A 26 9.84 12.14 4.46
CA LEU A 26 9.28 10.82 4.20
C LEU A 26 10.42 9.77 4.18
N THR A 27 10.12 8.52 4.55
CA THR A 27 11.00 7.41 4.21
C THR A 27 11.13 7.33 2.69
N ARG A 28 12.24 6.82 2.15
CA ARG A 28 12.41 6.75 0.69
C ARG A 28 11.26 6.01 0.00
N ALA A 29 10.86 4.85 0.52
CA ALA A 29 9.69 4.13 0.01
C ALA A 29 8.42 4.98 0.03
N SER A 30 8.13 5.69 1.13
CA SER A 30 6.95 6.57 1.18
C SER A 30 7.05 7.73 0.19
N SER A 31 8.24 8.26 -0.06
CA SER A 31 8.45 9.36 -1.00
C SER A 31 8.24 8.88 -2.44
N GLU A 32 8.89 7.79 -2.83
CA GLU A 32 8.82 7.23 -4.18
C GLU A 32 7.40 6.75 -4.53
N VAL A 33 6.72 6.08 -3.60
CA VAL A 33 5.32 5.67 -3.78
C VAL A 33 4.41 6.90 -3.94
N ALA A 34 4.61 7.94 -3.13
CA ALA A 34 3.81 9.16 -3.22
C ALA A 34 4.09 9.94 -4.52
N LEU A 35 5.34 10.03 -4.97
CA LEU A 35 5.71 10.67 -6.24
C LEU A 35 5.10 9.93 -7.43
N LYS A 36 5.19 8.59 -7.44
CA LYS A 36 4.57 7.78 -8.49
C LYS A 36 3.06 7.93 -8.51
N ALA A 37 2.41 7.95 -7.35
CA ALA A 37 0.97 8.19 -7.26
C ALA A 37 0.57 9.59 -7.74
N ALA A 38 1.37 10.62 -7.42
CA ALA A 38 1.14 11.97 -7.91
C ALA A 38 1.29 12.09 -9.43
N SER A 39 2.23 11.37 -10.05
CA SER A 39 2.34 11.28 -11.52
C SER A 39 1.09 10.66 -12.12
N LEU A 40 0.68 9.49 -11.61
CA LEU A 40 -0.52 8.80 -12.07
C LEU A 40 -1.78 9.67 -11.93
N ALA A 41 -1.93 10.40 -10.83
CA ALA A 41 -3.07 11.29 -10.61
C ALA A 41 -3.07 12.51 -11.55
N LYS A 42 -1.90 12.95 -12.03
CA LYS A 42 -1.81 14.00 -13.06
C LYS A 42 -2.16 13.46 -14.46
N GLU A 43 -1.77 12.22 -14.75
CA GLU A 43 -2.10 11.53 -16.00
C GLU A 43 -3.58 11.14 -16.07
N HIS A 44 -4.20 10.89 -14.90
CA HIS A 44 -5.60 10.51 -14.73
C HIS A 44 -6.34 11.47 -13.81
N PRO A 45 -6.63 12.72 -14.24
CA PRO A 45 -7.23 13.76 -13.40
C PRO A 45 -8.66 13.44 -12.92
N GLU A 46 -9.34 12.48 -13.55
CA GLU A 46 -10.64 11.96 -13.12
C GLU A 46 -10.56 11.09 -11.86
N SER A 47 -9.38 10.51 -11.61
CA SER A 47 -9.15 9.60 -10.49
C SER A 47 -9.13 10.34 -9.14
N THR A 48 -9.45 9.60 -8.07
CA THR A 48 -9.28 10.11 -6.70
C THR A 48 -8.12 9.39 -6.03
N LEU A 49 -7.19 10.15 -5.45
CA LEU A 49 -6.03 9.62 -4.74
C LEU A 49 -6.35 9.42 -3.25
N TYR A 50 -6.25 8.19 -2.76
CA TYR A 50 -6.50 7.80 -1.37
C TYR A 50 -5.20 7.43 -0.67
N TRP A 51 -5.03 7.91 0.56
CA TRP A 51 -3.80 7.67 1.31
C TRP A 51 -4.00 7.75 2.82
N GLY A 52 -3.14 7.07 3.57
CA GLY A 52 -3.03 7.18 5.02
C GLY A 52 -1.65 7.64 5.48
N PHE A 53 -1.44 7.68 6.79
CA PHE A 53 -0.12 7.82 7.39
C PHE A 53 0.11 6.69 8.39
N PHE A 54 1.36 6.25 8.52
CA PHE A 54 1.67 5.05 9.28
C PHE A 54 1.55 5.31 10.78
N GLY A 55 0.53 4.71 11.41
CA GLY A 55 0.15 4.97 12.80
C GLY A 55 1.16 4.53 13.85
N LYS A 56 2.12 3.68 13.49
CA LYS A 56 3.24 3.31 14.37
C LYS A 56 4.47 4.19 14.19
N SER A 57 4.44 5.15 13.26
CA SER A 57 5.49 6.15 13.15
C SER A 57 5.40 7.14 14.31
N THR A 58 6.54 7.54 14.86
CA THR A 58 6.63 8.64 15.83
C THR A 58 6.35 10.00 15.18
N PHE A 59 6.41 10.08 13.84
CA PHE A 59 6.34 11.33 13.08
C PHE A 59 5.13 11.38 12.13
N GLN A 60 3.97 10.92 12.59
CA GLN A 60 2.71 10.88 11.81
C GLN A 60 2.31 12.24 11.23
N THR A 61 2.44 13.31 12.02
CA THR A 61 2.14 14.68 11.60
C THR A 61 3.05 15.14 10.46
N THR A 62 4.33 14.77 10.51
CA THR A 62 5.29 15.03 9.42
C THR A 62 4.91 14.27 8.16
N GLU A 63 4.53 12.99 8.25
CA GLU A 63 4.12 12.20 7.07
C GLU A 63 2.88 12.83 6.41
N LYS A 64 1.86 13.15 7.22
CA LYS A 64 0.65 13.81 6.76
C LYS A 64 0.98 15.14 6.06
N PHE A 65 1.73 16.01 6.72
CA PHE A 65 2.09 17.32 6.18
C PHE A 65 2.85 17.22 4.85
N LEU A 66 3.82 16.32 4.75
CA LEU A 66 4.61 16.15 3.53
C LEU A 66 3.80 15.56 2.38
N LYS A 67 2.93 14.57 2.64
CA LYS A 67 2.01 14.03 1.62
C LYS A 67 0.96 15.05 1.19
N ASP A 68 0.36 15.79 2.13
CA ASP A 68 -0.57 16.90 1.82
C ASP A 68 0.09 17.93 0.90
N ARG A 69 1.36 18.28 1.17
CA ARG A 69 2.12 19.20 0.32
C ARG A 69 2.38 18.62 -1.07
N LEU A 70 2.73 17.34 -1.16
CA LEU A 70 3.01 16.65 -2.42
C LEU A 70 1.77 16.54 -3.32
N PHE A 71 0.62 16.28 -2.72
CA PHE A 71 -0.64 16.07 -3.43
C PHE A 71 -1.45 17.36 -3.64
N ARG A 72 -0.89 18.52 -3.25
CA ARG A 72 -1.55 19.81 -3.42
C ARG A 72 -1.97 20.02 -4.88
N GLY A 73 -3.23 20.34 -5.10
CA GLY A 73 -3.82 20.55 -6.42
C GLY A 73 -4.35 19.28 -7.09
N LEU A 74 -4.22 18.12 -6.47
CA LEU A 74 -4.81 16.85 -6.91
C LEU A 74 -6.09 16.56 -6.12
N LYS A 75 -7.00 15.77 -6.69
CA LYS A 75 -8.17 15.26 -5.96
C LYS A 75 -7.73 14.13 -5.03
N HIS A 76 -7.64 14.40 -3.73
CA HIS A 76 -7.16 13.40 -2.77
C HIS A 76 -7.94 13.35 -1.45
N ILE A 77 -7.94 12.16 -0.82
CA ILE A 77 -8.57 11.89 0.48
C ILE A 77 -7.55 11.22 1.40
N CYS A 78 -7.31 11.86 2.56
CA CYS A 78 -6.51 11.29 3.64
C CYS A 78 -7.44 10.52 4.60
N VAL A 79 -7.22 9.22 4.77
CA VAL A 79 -8.07 8.36 5.64
C VAL A 79 -7.60 8.30 7.09
N GLY A 80 -6.51 9.00 7.42
CA GLY A 80 -5.96 9.06 8.76
C GLY A 80 -4.85 8.04 9.02
N SER A 81 -4.76 7.61 10.28
CA SER A 81 -3.72 6.74 10.80
C SER A 81 -4.01 5.28 10.44
N VAL A 82 -3.03 4.58 9.87
CA VAL A 82 -3.15 3.17 9.45
C VAL A 82 -1.95 2.35 9.91
N THR A 83 -2.18 1.11 10.33
CA THR A 83 -1.16 0.26 10.98
C THR A 83 -0.78 -0.98 10.17
N SER A 84 -1.52 -1.28 9.12
CA SER A 84 -1.29 -2.41 8.22
C SER A 84 -1.97 -2.19 6.87
N THR A 85 -1.60 -2.97 5.85
CA THR A 85 -2.29 -2.96 4.54
C THR A 85 -3.78 -3.26 4.66
N THR A 86 -4.18 -4.12 5.60
CA THR A 86 -5.60 -4.47 5.81
C THR A 86 -6.37 -3.31 6.41
N ASP A 87 -5.80 -2.67 7.42
CA ASP A 87 -6.34 -1.47 8.07
C ASP A 87 -6.45 -0.32 7.06
N GLU A 88 -5.43 -0.13 6.22
CA GLU A 88 -5.44 0.86 5.14
C GLU A 88 -6.50 0.56 4.08
N CYS A 89 -6.67 -0.71 3.69
CA CYS A 89 -7.75 -1.12 2.80
C CYS A 89 -9.11 -0.82 3.42
N GLU A 90 -9.38 -1.28 4.64
CA GLU A 90 -10.68 -1.07 5.32
C GLU A 90 -10.98 0.43 5.53
N ALA A 91 -9.98 1.24 5.88
CA ALA A 91 -10.14 2.68 6.03
C ALA A 91 -10.47 3.36 4.70
N ILE A 92 -9.79 3.00 3.61
CA ILE A 92 -10.04 3.55 2.28
C ILE A 92 -11.37 3.07 1.69
N SER A 93 -11.75 1.80 1.92
CA SER A 93 -13.02 1.25 1.42
C SER A 93 -14.24 2.05 1.89
N LYS A 94 -14.17 2.74 3.04
CA LYS A 94 -15.25 3.61 3.55
C LYS A 94 -15.48 4.87 2.69
N TYR A 95 -14.48 5.29 1.92
CA TYR A 95 -14.51 6.47 1.08
C TYR A 95 -14.55 6.15 -0.42
N LEU A 96 -14.47 4.86 -0.78
CA LEU A 96 -14.58 4.41 -2.15
C LEU A 96 -16.05 4.36 -2.58
N PRO A 97 -16.44 5.01 -3.69
CA PRO A 97 -17.76 4.83 -4.26
C PRO A 97 -18.01 3.35 -4.60
N ASN A 98 -19.25 2.88 -4.41
CA ASN A 98 -19.66 1.53 -4.82
C ASN A 98 -19.51 1.28 -6.33
N THR A 99 -19.41 2.35 -7.12
CA THR A 99 -19.21 2.34 -8.57
C THR A 99 -17.74 2.23 -8.99
N THR A 100 -16.80 2.14 -8.04
CA THR A 100 -15.36 2.04 -8.33
C THR A 100 -15.04 0.73 -9.05
N GLN A 101 -14.60 0.81 -10.31
CA GLN A 101 -14.28 -0.36 -11.12
C GLN A 101 -12.78 -0.59 -11.22
N ASN A 102 -11.96 0.46 -11.29
CA ASN A 102 -10.53 0.34 -11.53
C ASN A 102 -9.73 0.98 -10.39
N ILE A 103 -9.01 0.15 -9.62
CA ILE A 103 -8.21 0.56 -8.47
C ILE A 103 -6.74 0.29 -8.78
N VAL A 104 -5.91 1.34 -8.75
CA VAL A 104 -4.46 1.21 -8.84
C VAL A 104 -3.85 1.41 -7.47
N VAL A 105 -3.18 0.37 -6.97
CA VAL A 105 -2.49 0.39 -5.69
C VAL A 105 -0.99 0.63 -5.92
N VAL A 106 -0.50 1.75 -5.44
CA VAL A 106 0.91 2.16 -5.54
C VAL A 106 1.66 1.70 -4.29
N VAL A 107 2.67 0.87 -4.48
CA VAL A 107 3.27 0.06 -3.41
C VAL A 107 4.75 -0.20 -3.70
N GLU A 108 5.56 -0.51 -2.68
CA GLU A 108 6.90 -1.03 -2.89
C GLU A 108 6.85 -2.47 -3.44
N GLY A 109 7.74 -2.80 -4.38
CA GLY A 109 7.73 -4.09 -5.08
C GLY A 109 7.72 -5.30 -4.16
N CYS A 110 8.45 -5.26 -3.05
CA CYS A 110 8.43 -6.34 -2.07
C CYS A 110 7.01 -6.48 -1.50
N HIS A 111 6.35 -5.42 -1.07
CA HIS A 111 5.00 -5.51 -0.46
C HIS A 111 3.85 -5.77 -1.45
N SER A 112 4.11 -5.68 -2.76
CA SER A 112 3.09 -5.75 -3.82
C SER A 112 2.21 -7.02 -3.79
N ARG A 113 2.80 -8.22 -3.68
CA ARG A 113 2.05 -9.50 -3.75
C ARG A 113 1.02 -9.60 -2.62
N ARG A 114 1.42 -9.26 -1.39
CA ARG A 114 0.53 -9.28 -0.23
C ARG A 114 -0.53 -8.20 -0.34
N CYS A 115 -0.11 -6.99 -0.74
CA CYS A 115 -1.02 -5.88 -0.95
C CYS A 115 -2.15 -6.28 -1.91
N MET A 116 -1.80 -6.86 -3.06
CA MET A 116 -2.76 -7.34 -4.04
C MET A 116 -3.73 -8.41 -3.51
N LYS A 117 -3.25 -9.36 -2.69
CA LYS A 117 -4.13 -10.36 -2.06
C LYS A 117 -5.19 -9.71 -1.17
N VAL A 118 -4.80 -8.71 -0.37
CA VAL A 118 -5.73 -7.98 0.50
C VAL A 118 -6.73 -7.21 -0.34
N TRP A 119 -6.25 -6.36 -1.25
CA TRP A 119 -7.12 -5.47 -2.03
C TRP A 119 -8.10 -6.24 -2.94
N ARG A 120 -7.65 -7.30 -3.62
CA ARG A 120 -8.54 -8.16 -4.43
C ARG A 120 -9.56 -8.91 -3.57
N TYR A 121 -9.22 -9.23 -2.33
CA TYR A 121 -10.15 -9.91 -1.41
C TYR A 121 -11.30 -8.99 -0.98
N PHE A 122 -11.03 -7.71 -0.68
CA PHE A 122 -12.04 -6.73 -0.29
C PHE A 122 -12.82 -6.15 -1.48
N HIS A 123 -12.17 -6.01 -2.65
CA HIS A 123 -12.74 -5.38 -3.84
C HIS A 123 -12.87 -6.39 -4.99
N GLN A 124 -13.66 -7.44 -4.79
CA GLN A 124 -13.81 -8.55 -5.75
C GLN A 124 -14.50 -8.13 -7.06
N ASN A 125 -15.31 -7.07 -7.00
CA ASN A 125 -16.04 -6.52 -8.15
C ASN A 125 -15.26 -5.41 -8.88
N SER A 126 -14.03 -5.13 -8.46
CA SER A 126 -13.17 -4.11 -9.06
C SER A 126 -11.92 -4.77 -9.64
N TYR A 127 -11.45 -4.26 -10.77
CA TYR A 127 -10.11 -4.55 -11.27
C TYR A 127 -9.07 -3.85 -10.41
N VAL A 128 -8.29 -4.64 -9.66
CA VAL A 128 -7.20 -4.15 -8.82
C VAL A 128 -5.87 -4.43 -9.50
N TYR A 129 -5.07 -3.38 -9.70
CA TYR A 129 -3.74 -3.41 -10.29
C TYR A 129 -2.70 -2.84 -9.31
N ALA A 130 -1.52 -3.47 -9.22
CA ALA A 130 -0.40 -2.94 -8.43
C ALA A 130 0.60 -2.20 -9.31
N SER A 131 0.77 -0.91 -9.07
CA SER A 131 1.86 -0.13 -9.63
C SER A 131 3.01 -0.09 -8.63
N SER A 132 4.04 -0.91 -8.86
CA SER A 132 5.13 -1.03 -7.90
C SER A 132 6.33 -0.14 -8.20
N ILE A 133 7.00 0.37 -7.16
CA ILE A 133 8.36 0.94 -7.26
C ILE A 133 9.40 -0.16 -7.02
N ASN A 134 10.62 0.01 -7.54
CA ASN A 134 11.70 -0.95 -7.31
C ASN A 134 12.07 -0.96 -5.81
N PRO A 135 12.18 -2.12 -5.15
CA PRO A 135 12.59 -2.21 -3.74
C PRO A 135 13.93 -1.54 -3.43
N ILE A 136 14.83 -1.44 -4.41
CA ILE A 136 16.13 -0.77 -4.25
C ILE A 136 15.92 0.72 -3.98
N ASP A 137 15.00 1.36 -4.71
CA ASP A 137 14.69 2.79 -4.58
C ASP A 137 14.01 3.10 -3.23
N GLY A 138 13.28 2.12 -2.68
CA GLY A 138 12.65 2.21 -1.37
C GLY A 138 13.57 1.92 -0.17
N SER A 139 14.82 1.53 -0.39
CA SER A 139 15.75 1.14 0.67
C SER A 139 16.19 2.33 1.54
N ASP A 140 15.82 2.33 2.82
CA ASP A 140 16.11 3.42 3.76
C ASP A 140 16.44 2.82 5.15
N PRO A 141 17.66 3.05 5.68
CA PRO A 141 18.04 2.62 7.03
C PRO A 141 17.14 3.22 8.12
N GLY A 142 16.53 4.38 7.87
CA GLY A 142 15.60 5.02 8.78
C GLY A 142 14.16 4.52 8.68
N ASN A 143 13.88 3.49 7.86
CA ASN A 143 12.55 2.93 7.73
C ASN A 143 12.20 2.11 8.99
N PRO A 144 11.12 2.43 9.73
CA PRO A 144 10.68 1.64 10.87
C PRO A 144 10.31 0.19 10.51
N MET A 145 10.13 -0.13 9.23
CA MET A 145 9.87 -1.47 8.70
C MET A 145 11.15 -2.24 8.31
N TRP A 146 12.34 -1.80 8.73
CA TRP A 146 13.62 -2.43 8.38
C TRP A 146 13.68 -3.93 8.71
N THR A 147 13.23 -4.34 9.90
CA THR A 147 13.16 -5.76 10.30
C THR A 147 12.18 -6.56 9.45
N GLN A 148 11.18 -5.89 8.87
CA GLN A 148 10.28 -6.57 7.95
C GLN A 148 11.07 -7.00 6.72
N ARG A 149 11.92 -6.18 6.10
CA ARG A 149 12.63 -6.49 4.84
C ARG A 149 13.59 -7.71 4.86
N HIS A 150 13.92 -8.20 6.06
CA HIS A 150 14.55 -9.48 6.42
C HIS A 150 13.88 -10.78 5.94
N TRP A 151 14.04 -11.26 4.69
CA TRP A 151 13.45 -12.55 4.26
C TRP A 151 13.80 -13.74 5.19
N ILE A 152 15.01 -13.75 5.74
CA ILE A 152 15.50 -14.79 6.67
C ILE A 152 14.70 -14.81 7.97
N ILE A 153 14.21 -13.65 8.45
CA ILE A 153 13.40 -13.52 9.66
C ILE A 153 11.98 -14.08 9.41
N TRP A 154 11.49 -13.98 8.17
CA TRP A 154 10.13 -14.38 7.80
C TRP A 154 10.01 -15.78 7.21
N LEU A 155 11.11 -16.39 6.76
CA LEU A 155 11.12 -17.76 6.26
C LEU A 155 10.55 -18.78 7.28
N PRO A 156 10.95 -18.78 8.57
CA PRO A 156 10.41 -19.72 9.56
C PRO A 156 8.95 -19.42 9.87
N VAL A 157 8.59 -18.13 9.93
CA VAL A 157 7.23 -17.66 10.17
C VAL A 157 6.30 -18.12 9.04
N ASN A 158 6.72 -17.99 7.78
CA ASN A 158 5.94 -18.46 6.64
C ASN A 158 5.79 -20.00 6.62
N ILE A 159 6.85 -20.76 6.95
CA ILE A 159 6.79 -22.24 7.00
C ILE A 159 5.76 -22.73 8.03
N ILE A 160 5.73 -22.12 9.22
CA ILE A 160 4.80 -22.50 10.30
C ILE A 160 3.38 -22.00 10.01
N LEU A 161 3.24 -20.84 9.35
CA LEU A 161 1.95 -20.19 9.16
C LEU A 161 1.20 -20.62 7.89
N ILE A 162 1.88 -21.22 6.89
CA ILE A 162 1.23 -21.77 5.69
C ILE A 162 0.17 -22.82 6.07
N PRO A 163 0.45 -23.84 6.91
CA PRO A 163 -0.57 -24.79 7.35
C PRO A 163 -1.77 -24.12 8.06
N LEU A 164 -1.50 -23.13 8.91
CA LEU A 164 -2.53 -22.35 9.60
C LEU A 164 -3.37 -21.50 8.65
N TYR A 165 -2.78 -21.02 7.54
CA TYR A 165 -3.46 -20.28 6.48
C TYR A 165 -4.47 -21.14 5.73
N TRP A 166 -4.11 -22.39 5.44
CA TRP A 166 -5.00 -23.36 4.82
C TRP A 166 -6.12 -23.82 5.77
N GLY A 167 -5.85 -23.91 7.07
CA GLY A 167 -6.85 -24.34 8.07
C GLY A 167 -7.86 -23.27 8.52
N ASN A 168 -7.47 -22.00 8.63
CA ASN A 168 -8.33 -20.94 9.18
C ASN A 168 -8.93 -19.99 8.12
N GLY A 169 -8.56 -20.17 6.86
CA GLY A 169 -9.05 -19.41 5.73
C GLY A 169 -8.41 -18.01 5.56
N PRO A 170 -8.39 -17.47 4.33
CA PRO A 170 -7.77 -16.18 4.01
C PRO A 170 -8.35 -15.01 4.83
N ARG A 171 -9.64 -15.12 5.21
CA ARG A 171 -10.43 -14.13 5.97
C ARG A 171 -9.83 -13.76 7.33
N ARG A 172 -9.40 -14.75 8.12
CA ARG A 172 -8.81 -14.52 9.43
C ARG A 172 -7.36 -14.09 9.31
N MET A 173 -6.60 -14.68 8.39
CA MET A 173 -5.16 -14.39 8.24
C MET A 173 -4.86 -13.01 7.63
N ALA A 174 -5.74 -12.48 6.76
CA ALA A 174 -5.62 -11.11 6.27
C ALA A 174 -5.72 -10.08 7.41
N LYS A 175 -6.51 -10.36 8.46
CA LYS A 175 -6.64 -9.48 9.63
C LYS A 175 -5.44 -9.50 10.57
N VAL A 176 -4.64 -10.56 10.59
CA VAL A 176 -3.56 -10.73 11.58
C VAL A 176 -2.16 -10.42 11.02
N ASN A 177 -2.09 -9.67 9.92
CA ASN A 177 -0.83 -9.06 9.43
C ASN A 177 0.28 -10.10 9.08
N PHE A 178 -0.09 -11.34 8.77
CA PHE A 178 0.77 -12.55 8.89
C PHE A 178 1.57 -13.00 7.65
N SER A 179 1.95 -12.11 6.75
CA SER A 179 2.96 -12.50 5.76
C SER A 179 3.82 -11.33 5.33
N GLN A 180 5.09 -11.64 5.13
CA GLN A 180 6.05 -10.79 4.48
C GLN A 180 6.44 -11.46 3.15
N PRO A 181 6.75 -10.65 2.13
CA PRO A 181 6.74 -11.06 0.75
C PRO A 181 7.92 -11.96 0.43
N THR A 182 7.63 -13.05 -0.25
CA THR A 182 8.65 -13.84 -0.95
C THR A 182 8.99 -13.12 -2.24
N TRP A 183 10.29 -12.88 -2.43
CA TRP A 183 10.90 -12.45 -3.70
C TRP A 183 10.33 -13.26 -4.88
#